data_AF-C6FX49-F1
#
_entry.id   AF-C6FX49-F1
#
_cell.length_a   1.000
_cell.length_b   1.000
_cell.length_c   1.000
_cell.angle_alpha   90.00
_cell.angle_beta   90.00
_cell.angle_gamma   90.00
#
_symmetry.space_group_name_H-M   'P 1'
#
loop_
_entity.id
_entity.type
_entity.pdbx_description
1 polymer ?
#
loop_
_entity_poly.entity_id
_entity_poly.type
_entity_poly.pdbx_seq_one_letter_code
_entity_poly.pdbx_strand_id
1 'polypeptide(L)' 'MTSQRTTPRTPDGVPDLQEELAGLLQEDDPRRRLDSLETVVVLSYFARQAPGRTLPELPDAPRTIEGWVTWADQRSSAS' A
#
# COMPACT_ATOMS: atom_id res chain seq x y z
N MET A 1 39.09 7.37 -5.86
CA MET A 1 37.93 7.90 -6.60
C MET A 1 36.98 6.74 -6.84
N THR A 2 35.84 6.76 -6.15
CA THR A 2 34.90 5.64 -6.00
C THR A 2 34.07 5.44 -7.27
N SER A 3 34.14 4.25 -7.87
CA SER A 3 33.26 3.88 -8.98
C SER A 3 31.88 3.52 -8.43
N GLN A 4 30.88 4.35 -8.69
CA GLN A 4 29.49 4.04 -8.36
C GLN A 4 28.91 3.13 -9.44
N ARG A 5 28.52 1.92 -9.05
CA ARG A 5 27.67 1.03 -9.84
C ARG A 5 26.27 1.65 -9.86
N THR A 6 25.85 2.15 -11.01
CA THR A 6 24.47 2.52 -11.27
C THR A 6 23.66 1.24 -11.45
N THR A 7 22.88 0.85 -10.44
CA THR A 7 21.87 -0.20 -10.58
C THR A 7 20.70 0.31 -11.42
N PRO A 8 20.08 -0.53 -12.26
CA PRO A 8 18.89 -0.15 -13.00
C PRO A 8 17.72 0.00 -12.03
N ARG A 9 17.03 1.14 -12.10
CA ARG A 9 15.74 1.38 -11.44
C ARG A 9 14.69 0.52 -12.16
N THR A 10 14.28 -0.57 -11.53
CA THR A 10 13.07 -1.31 -11.89
C THR A 10 11.87 -0.40 -11.56
N PRO A 11 10.68 -0.55 -12.18
CA PRO A 11 9.50 0.21 -11.77
C PRO A 11 9.03 -0.32 -10.40
N ASP A 12 9.73 0.11 -9.35
CA ASP A 12 9.58 -0.32 -7.96
C ASP A 12 8.38 0.42 -7.34
N GLY A 13 7.34 -0.31 -6.94
CA GLY A 13 6.17 0.32 -6.31
C GLY A 13 5.14 -0.66 -5.76
N VAL A 14 5.04 -1.86 -6.31
CA VAL A 14 4.07 -2.88 -5.88
C VAL A 14 4.61 -3.82 -4.78
N PRO A 15 5.83 -4.40 -4.87
CA PRO A 15 6.35 -5.25 -3.80
C PRO A 15 6.65 -4.46 -2.51
N ASP A 16 7.14 -3.22 -2.63
CA ASP A 16 7.43 -2.35 -1.48
C ASP A 16 6.16 -2.01 -0.67
N LEU A 17 5.04 -1.73 -1.35
CA LEU A 17 3.79 -1.35 -0.68
C LEU A 17 3.21 -2.51 0.14
N GLN A 18 3.31 -3.74 -0.38
CA GLN A 18 2.83 -4.91 0.37
C GLN A 18 3.64 -5.11 1.65
N GLU A 19 4.98 -5.04 1.56
CA GLU A 19 5.87 -5.17 2.72
C GLU A 19 5.67 -4.03 3.72
N GLU A 20 5.44 -2.80 3.26
CA GLU A 20 5.18 -1.65 4.12
C GLU A 20 3.85 -1.79 4.89
N LEU A 21 2.79 -2.23 4.21
CA LEU A 21 1.50 -2.50 4.87
C LEU A 21 1.58 -3.69 5.83
N ALA A 22 2.29 -4.77 5.46
CA ALA A 22 2.51 -5.92 6.33
C ALA A 22 3.26 -5.50 7.61
N GLY A 23 4.32 -4.70 7.47
CA GLY A 23 5.08 -4.16 8.61
C GLY A 23 4.28 -3.20 9.48
N LEU A 24 3.44 -2.36 8.87
CA LEU A 24 2.56 -1.43 9.59
C LEU A 24 1.49 -2.15 10.42
N LEU A 25 0.94 -3.24 9.88
CA LEU A 25 -0.14 -4.00 10.49
C LEU A 25 0.36 -5.16 11.37
N GLN A 26 1.65 -5.46 11.33
CA GLN A 26 2.23 -6.68 11.93
C GLN A 26 1.51 -7.94 11.44
N GLU A 27 1.18 -7.97 10.15
CA GLU A 27 0.44 -9.04 9.50
C GLU A 27 1.19 -9.51 8.25
N ASP A 28 1.67 -10.75 8.30
CA ASP A 28 2.46 -11.37 7.23
C ASP A 28 1.59 -12.09 6.18
N ASP A 29 0.34 -12.46 6.51
CA ASP A 29 -0.60 -13.05 5.56
C ASP A 29 -1.38 -11.94 4.82
N PRO A 30 -1.07 -11.68 3.54
CA PRO A 30 -1.70 -10.59 2.81
C PRO A 30 -3.19 -10.84 2.51
N ARG A 31 -3.69 -12.06 2.73
CA ARG A 31 -5.09 -12.47 2.51
C ARG A 31 -5.91 -12.51 3.78
N ARG A 32 -5.27 -12.37 4.96
CA ARG A 32 -5.96 -12.30 6.23
C ARG A 32 -6.88 -11.09 6.24
N ARG A 33 -8.09 -11.27 6.80
CA ARG A 33 -9.05 -10.18 6.92
C ARG A 33 -8.62 -9.19 7.99
N LEU A 34 -8.46 -7.95 7.59
CA LEU A 34 -8.20 -6.83 8.48
C LEU A 34 -9.44 -6.52 9.32
N ASP A 35 -9.21 -6.20 10.59
CA ASP A 35 -10.21 -5.67 11.47
C ASP A 35 -10.47 -4.17 11.22
N SER A 36 -11.42 -3.60 11.97
CA SER A 36 -11.80 -2.21 11.81
C SER A 36 -10.68 -1.22 12.11
N LEU A 37 -9.79 -1.53 13.07
CA LEU A 37 -8.67 -0.66 13.42
C LEU A 37 -7.58 -0.75 12.35
N GLU A 38 -7.21 -1.96 11.94
CA GLU A 38 -6.24 -2.20 10.87
C GLU A 38 -6.68 -1.52 9.57
N THR A 39 -7.97 -1.57 9.24
CA THR A 39 -8.54 -0.85 8.08
C THR A 39 -8.38 0.67 8.21
N VAL A 40 -8.62 1.24 9.40
CA VAL A 40 -8.42 2.68 9.67
C VAL A 40 -6.94 3.06 9.59
N VAL A 41 -6.03 2.19 10.02
CA VAL A 41 -4.58 2.40 9.91
C VAL A 41 -4.17 2.48 8.44
N VAL A 42 -4.64 1.57 7.60
CA VAL A 42 -4.37 1.60 6.16
C VAL A 42 -4.95 2.84 5.48
N LEU A 43 -6.19 3.22 5.81
CA LEU A 43 -6.79 4.47 5.33
C LEU A 43 -5.96 5.70 5.72
N SER A 44 -5.51 5.75 6.98
CA SER A 44 -4.70 6.86 7.49
C SER A 44 -3.33 6.92 6.80
N TYR A 45 -2.74 5.76 6.54
CA TYR A 45 -1.50 5.64 5.78
C TYR A 45 -1.65 6.25 4.38
N PHE A 46 -2.68 5.85 3.62
CA PHE A 46 -2.90 6.41 2.29
C PHE A 46 -3.29 7.89 2.31
N ALA A 47 -4.05 8.34 3.31
CA ALA A 47 -4.38 9.77 3.48
C ALA A 47 -3.13 10.64 3.63
N ARG A 48 -2.11 10.13 4.34
CA ARG A 48 -0.84 10.83 4.56
C ARG A 48 0.05 10.82 3.33
N GLN A 49 0.06 9.74 2.56
CA GLN A 49 0.89 9.64 1.36
C GLN A 49 0.34 10.44 0.17
N ALA A 50 -0.98 10.55 0.04
CA ALA A 50 -1.62 11.23 -1.08
C ALA A 50 -2.69 12.23 -0.59
N PRO A 51 -2.26 13.38 -0.02
CA PRO A 51 -3.20 14.41 0.43
C PRO A 51 -4.06 14.89 -0.75
N GLY A 52 -5.38 14.86 -0.57
CA GLY A 52 -6.35 15.22 -1.61
C GLY A 52 -6.88 14.06 -2.47
N ARG A 53 -6.40 12.83 -2.28
CA ARG A 53 -6.95 11.64 -2.96
C ARG A 53 -8.21 11.15 -2.25
N THR A 54 -9.25 10.83 -3.01
CA THR A 54 -10.48 10.23 -2.46
C THR A 54 -10.21 8.79 -2.04
N LEU A 55 -10.23 8.51 -0.74
CA LEU A 55 -10.15 7.15 -0.20
C LEU A 55 -11.51 6.43 -0.26
N PRO A 56 -11.54 5.09 -0.31
CA PRO A 56 -12.78 4.34 -0.22
C PRO A 56 -13.44 4.53 1.16
N GLU A 57 -14.77 4.51 1.18
CA GLU A 57 -15.55 4.55 2.42
C GLU A 57 -15.58 3.17 3.09
N LEU A 58 -15.85 3.14 4.40
CA LEU A 58 -15.70 1.95 5.24
C LEU A 58 -16.68 0.77 5.03
N PRO A 59 -17.72 0.78 4.18
CA PRO A 59 -18.28 -0.49 3.73
C PRO A 59 -17.52 -1.10 2.53
N ASP A 60 -16.96 -0.26 1.66
CA ASP A 60 -16.40 -0.64 0.35
C ASP A 60 -14.87 -0.76 0.37
N ALA A 61 -14.22 -0.39 1.47
CA ALA A 61 -12.79 -0.50 1.64
C ALA A 61 -12.30 -1.96 1.53
N PRO A 62 -11.15 -2.21 0.88
CA PRO A 62 -10.52 -3.52 0.88
C PRO A 62 -10.32 -4.06 2.30
N ARG A 63 -10.49 -5.37 2.47
CA ARG A 63 -10.43 -6.02 3.78
C ARG A 63 -9.16 -6.84 3.99
N THR A 64 -8.18 -6.69 3.13
CA THR A 64 -6.94 -7.51 3.08
C THR A 64 -5.81 -6.64 2.56
N ILE A 65 -4.57 -6.92 2.95
CA ILE A 65 -3.40 -6.20 2.42
C ILE A 65 -3.32 -6.34 0.89
N GLU A 66 -3.51 -7.56 0.35
CA GLU A 66 -3.53 -7.82 -1.11
C GLU A 66 -4.55 -6.94 -1.83
N GLY A 67 -5.75 -6.82 -1.26
CA GLY A 67 -6.81 -5.95 -1.77
C GLY A 67 -6.46 -4.45 -1.72
N TRP A 68 -5.76 -4.00 -0.69
CA TRP A 68 -5.30 -2.61 -0.58
C TRP A 68 -4.18 -2.29 -1.58
N VAL A 69 -3.23 -3.21 -1.77
CA VAL A 69 -2.19 -3.09 -2.80
C VAL A 69 -2.82 -3.03 -4.18
N THR A 70 -3.77 -3.92 -4.46
CA THR A 70 -4.53 -3.95 -5.73
C THR A 70 -5.29 -2.64 -5.97
N TRP A 71 -5.97 -2.12 -4.95
CA TRP A 71 -6.67 -0.84 -5.03
C TRP A 71 -5.70 0.33 -5.32
N ALA A 72 -4.52 0.33 -4.70
CA ALA A 72 -3.53 1.38 -4.88
C ALA A 72 -2.94 1.35 -6.31
N ASP A 73 -2.65 0.17 -6.82
CA ASP A 73 -2.13 -0.06 -8.18
C ASP A 73 -3.12 0.42 -9.26
N GLN A 74 -4.40 0.04 -9.13
CA GLN A 74 -5.46 0.46 -10.06
C GLN A 74 -5.58 1.99 -10.14
N ARG A 75 -5.44 2.69 -9.01
CA ARG A 75 -5.57 4.15 -8.99
C ARG A 75 -4.32 4.87 -9.44
N SER A 76 -3.15 4.26 -9.31
CA SER A 76 -1.89 4.80 -9.85
C SER A 76 -1.85 4.66 -11.38
N SER A 77 -2.51 3.62 -11.92
CA SER A 77 -2.67 3.41 -13.36
C SER A 77 -3.75 4.29 -14.01
N ALA A 78 -4.63 4.90 -13.21
CA ALA A 78 -5.72 5.76 -13.68
C ALA A 78 -5.34 7.26 -13.71
N SER A 79 -4.06 7.61 -13.49
CA SER A 79 -3.53 8.99 -13.50
C SER A 79 -2.73 9.29 -14.76
#